data_AF-V4SRN0-F1
#
_entry.id   AF-V4SRN0-F1
#
_cell.length_a   1.000
_cell.length_b   1.000
_cell.length_c   1.000
_cell.angle_alpha   90.00
_cell.angle_beta   90.00
_cell.angle_gamma   90.00
#
_symmetry.space_group_name_H-M   'P 1'
#
loop_
_entity.id
_entity.type
_entity.pdbx_description
1 polymer ?
#
loop_
_entity_poly.entity_id
_entity_poly.type
_entity_poly.pdbx_seq_one_letter_code
_entity_poly.pdbx_strand_id
1 'polypeptide(L)'
;MGKCPNRKVKKRRYSHKTARLAKFLRKGDDAVYDELQRSDSAKNPLPFDEDLPGMGQYYCLHCDRYFANVSVRDEHFKTKRHKKR
;
A
#
# COMPACT_ATOMS: atom_id res chain seq x y z
N MET A 1 7.13 -47.80 2.55
CA MET A 1 6.05 -46.89 3.01
C MET A 1 6.10 -45.60 2.20
N GLY A 2 5.51 -45.60 0.99
CA GLY A 2 5.63 -44.52 0.01
C GLY A 2 4.67 -43.37 0.32
N LYS A 3 5.18 -42.13 0.29
CA LYS A 3 4.31 -40.95 0.31
C LYS A 3 3.53 -40.92 -1.00
N CYS A 4 2.19 -40.90 -0.93
CA CYS A 4 1.32 -40.80 -2.10
C CYS A 4 1.66 -39.53 -2.90
N PRO A 5 2.06 -39.64 -4.18
CA PRO A 5 2.56 -38.51 -4.98
C PRO A 5 1.51 -37.42 -5.28
N ASN A 6 0.24 -37.65 -4.94
CA ASN A 6 -0.88 -36.74 -5.23
C ASN A 6 -1.76 -36.41 -4.00
N ARG A 7 -1.18 -36.24 -2.81
CA ARG A 7 -1.96 -35.77 -1.66
C ARG A 7 -2.36 -34.29 -1.85
N LYS A 8 -3.56 -34.07 -2.38
CA LYS A 8 -4.18 -32.74 -2.48
C LYS A 8 -4.61 -32.25 -1.10
N VAL A 9 -3.72 -31.56 -0.40
CA VAL A 9 -4.07 -30.86 0.85
C VAL A 9 -4.85 -29.59 0.50
N LYS A 10 -5.97 -29.32 1.19
CA LYS A 10 -6.69 -28.03 1.04
C LYS A 10 -5.71 -26.90 1.35
N LYS A 11 -5.51 -26.00 0.38
CA LYS A 11 -4.66 -24.82 0.59
C LYS A 11 -5.26 -23.99 1.73
N ARG A 12 -4.47 -23.72 2.76
CA ARG A 12 -4.87 -22.79 3.83
C ARG A 12 -5.15 -21.40 3.22
N ARG A 13 -6.20 -20.73 3.70
CA ARG A 13 -6.49 -19.34 3.34
C ARG A 13 -5.26 -18.49 3.68
N TYR A 14 -4.92 -17.56 2.79
CA TYR A 14 -3.74 -16.70 2.92
C TYR A 14 -2.41 -17.46 3.12
N SER A 15 -2.28 -18.65 2.53
CA SER A 15 -1.03 -19.42 2.55
C SER A 15 0.14 -18.67 1.91
N HIS A 16 -0.12 -17.85 0.88
CA HIS A 16 0.90 -17.03 0.23
C HIS A 16 1.14 -15.71 0.98
N LYS A 17 2.41 -15.31 1.08
CA LYS A 17 2.82 -14.04 1.70
C LYS A 17 2.12 -12.83 1.07
N THR A 18 1.94 -12.85 -0.26
CA THR A 18 1.25 -11.78 -1.01
C THR A 18 -0.22 -11.64 -0.60
N ALA A 19 -0.92 -12.75 -0.41
CA ALA A 19 -2.32 -12.75 0.01
C ALA A 19 -2.49 -12.23 1.46
N ARG A 20 -1.54 -12.55 2.35
CA ARG A 20 -1.52 -11.97 3.72
C ARG A 20 -1.23 -10.48 3.69
N LEU A 21 -0.24 -10.06 2.91
CA LEU A 21 0.14 -8.65 2.76
C LEU A 21 -1.05 -7.81 2.27
N ALA A 22 -1.76 -8.27 1.24
CA ALA A 22 -2.91 -7.57 0.69
C ALA A 22 -4.09 -7.49 1.66
N LYS A 23 -4.29 -8.48 2.53
CA LYS A 23 -5.45 -8.53 3.43
C LYS A 23 -5.23 -7.82 4.76
N PHE A 24 -4.02 -7.88 5.33
CA PHE A 24 -3.76 -7.44 6.70
C PHE A 24 -2.79 -6.28 6.83
N LEU A 25 -1.84 -6.13 5.91
CA LEU A 25 -0.74 -5.16 6.04
C LEU A 25 -0.93 -3.93 5.14
N ARG A 26 -1.84 -3.99 4.16
CA ARG A 26 -2.22 -2.85 3.33
C ARG A 26 -3.57 -2.33 3.78
N LYS A 27 -3.71 -1.01 3.79
CA LYS A 27 -5.01 -0.36 3.97
C LYS A 27 -5.93 -0.76 2.82
N GLY A 28 -7.19 -1.05 3.15
CA GLY A 28 -8.21 -1.39 2.16
C GLY A 28 -8.69 -0.14 1.42
N ASP A 29 -9.14 -0.32 0.18
CA ASP A 29 -9.54 0.79 -0.69
C ASP A 29 -10.70 1.61 -0.08
N ASP A 30 -11.65 0.94 0.57
CA ASP A 30 -12.77 1.60 1.27
C ASP A 30 -12.28 2.56 2.37
N ALA A 31 -11.30 2.13 3.18
CA ALA A 31 -10.74 2.95 4.26
C ALA A 31 -9.90 4.11 3.75
N VAL A 32 -9.28 3.97 2.57
CA VAL A 32 -8.55 5.05 1.89
C VAL A 32 -9.52 6.07 1.33
N TYR A 33 -10.62 5.63 0.70
CA TYR A 33 -11.66 6.51 0.17
C TYR A 33 -12.29 7.36 1.28
N ASP A 34 -12.60 6.72 2.39
CA ASP A 34 -13.13 7.34 3.60
C ASP A 34 -12.20 8.41 4.20
N GLU A 35 -10.88 8.20 4.15
CA GLU A 35 -9.89 9.14 4.63
C GLU A 35 -9.70 10.31 3.66
N LEU A 36 -9.75 10.04 2.35
CA LEU A 36 -9.69 11.07 1.32
C LEU A 36 -10.86 12.06 1.47
N GLN A 37 -12.08 11.55 1.65
CA GLN A 37 -13.27 12.36 1.86
C GLN A 37 -13.17 13.27 3.11
N ARG A 38 -12.48 12.80 4.16
CA ARG A 38 -12.23 13.58 5.38
C ARG A 38 -11.09 14.60 5.20
N SER A 39 -10.08 14.27 4.40
CA SER A 39 -8.86 15.07 4.23
C SER A 39 -9.04 16.38 3.45
N ASP A 40 -10.10 16.50 2.64
CA ASP A 40 -10.41 17.75 1.93
C ASP A 40 -10.66 18.93 2.89
N SER A 41 -10.98 18.63 4.16
CA SER A 41 -11.22 19.64 5.20
C SER A 41 -9.97 20.03 6.00
N ALA A 42 -8.84 19.30 5.89
CA ALA A 42 -7.66 19.49 6.73
C ALA A 42 -6.36 19.11 6.00
N LYS A 43 -5.96 19.90 5.00
CA LYS A 43 -4.63 19.81 4.38
C LYS A 43 -3.58 20.44 5.30
N ASN A 44 -3.37 19.84 6.47
CA ASN A 44 -2.22 20.19 7.29
C ASN A 44 -0.96 19.66 6.58
N PRO A 45 0.09 20.47 6.42
CA PRO A 45 1.37 19.97 5.92
C PRO A 45 1.85 18.87 6.88
N LEU A 46 2.27 17.72 6.31
CA LEU A 46 2.83 16.66 7.12
C LEU A 46 4.03 17.19 7.91
N PRO A 47 4.23 16.74 9.16
CA PRO A 47 5.39 17.13 9.94
C PRO A 47 6.68 16.71 9.22
N PHE A 48 7.71 17.53 9.36
CA PHE A 48 9.04 17.24 8.85
C PHE A 48 9.63 16.09 9.67
N ASP A 49 9.95 14.99 9.00
CA ASP A 49 10.49 13.78 9.63
C ASP A 49 11.77 13.36 8.92
N GLU A 50 12.91 13.50 9.61
CA GLU A 50 14.25 13.24 9.07
C GLU A 50 14.54 11.76 8.80
N ASP A 51 13.79 10.85 9.44
CA ASP A 51 13.97 9.40 9.26
C ASP A 51 13.27 8.88 7.99
N LEU A 52 12.39 9.69 7.40
CA LEU A 52 11.59 9.31 6.24
C LEU A 52 12.17 9.84 4.92
N PRO A 53 12.02 9.11 3.80
CA PRO A 53 12.42 9.59 2.49
C PRO A 53 11.75 10.92 2.15
N GLY A 54 12.52 11.89 1.67
CA GLY A 54 12.00 13.23 1.33
C GLY A 54 11.49 14.00 2.56
N MET A 55 12.05 13.71 3.73
CA MET A 55 11.72 14.35 5.00
C MET A 55 10.23 14.21 5.39
N GLY A 56 9.60 13.12 4.96
CA GLY A 56 8.16 12.86 5.18
C GLY A 56 7.20 13.71 4.33
N GLN A 57 7.71 14.60 3.47
CA GLN A 57 6.89 15.59 2.75
C GLN A 57 6.17 15.01 1.53
N TYR A 58 6.78 14.05 0.83
CA TYR A 58 6.24 13.52 -0.42
C TYR A 58 5.55 12.18 -0.21
N TYR A 59 4.31 12.22 0.28
CA TYR A 59 3.52 11.04 0.62
C TYR A 59 2.38 10.78 -0.38
N CYS A 60 2.07 9.50 -0.62
CA CYS A 60 0.90 9.06 -1.37
C CYS A 60 -0.02 8.19 -0.51
N LEU A 61 -1.21 8.72 -0.21
CA LEU A 61 -2.26 8.06 0.57
C LEU A 61 -2.71 6.74 -0.07
N HIS A 62 -2.97 6.73 -1.39
CA HIS A 62 -3.42 5.51 -2.05
C HIS A 62 -2.43 4.37 -1.97
N CYS A 63 -1.12 4.65 -1.92
CA CYS A 63 -0.09 3.63 -1.99
C CYS A 63 0.61 3.31 -0.66
N ASP A 64 0.33 4.08 0.39
CA ASP A 64 1.07 4.11 1.67
C ASP A 64 2.59 4.15 1.44
N ARG A 65 3.05 5.13 0.65
CA ARG A 65 4.46 5.25 0.23
C ARG A 65 4.97 6.69 0.31
N TYR A 66 6.20 6.81 0.82
CA TYR A 66 6.99 8.05 0.81
C TYR A 66 7.97 8.04 -0.37
N PHE A 67 8.21 9.23 -0.92
CA PHE A 67 9.10 9.46 -2.04
C PHE A 67 10.19 10.47 -1.65
N ALA A 68 11.36 10.37 -2.29
CA ALA A 68 12.46 11.28 -2.02
C ALA A 68 12.23 12.70 -2.60
N ASN A 69 11.60 12.79 -3.78
CA ASN A 69 11.45 14.04 -4.54
C ASN A 69 10.00 14.23 -5.03
N VAL A 70 9.62 15.50 -5.28
CA VAL A 70 8.35 15.89 -5.92
C VAL A 70 8.17 15.21 -7.29
N SER A 71 9.20 15.24 -8.14
CA SER A 71 9.12 14.70 -9.50
C SER A 71 8.78 13.20 -9.51
N VAL A 72 9.36 12.44 -8.58
CA VAL A 72 9.12 10.99 -8.46
C VAL A 72 7.70 10.70 -7.99
N ARG A 73 7.17 11.53 -7.08
CA ARG A 73 5.76 11.45 -6.65
C ARG A 73 4.82 11.75 -7.82
N ASP A 74 5.13 12.74 -8.64
CA ASP A 74 4.27 13.12 -9.78
C ASP A 74 4.31 12.08 -10.91
N GLU A 75 5.48 11.48 -11.15
CA GLU A 75 5.60 10.31 -12.01
C GLU A 75 4.84 9.11 -11.47
N HIS A 76 4.87 8.89 -10.15
CA HIS A 76 4.13 7.82 -9.50
C HIS A 76 2.63 7.90 -9.79
N PHE A 77 2.02 9.08 -9.71
CA PHE A 77 0.60 9.29 -10.03
C PHE A 77 0.23 8.92 -11.47
N LYS A 78 1.17 9.07 -12.41
CA LYS A 78 0.95 8.71 -13.82
C LYS A 78 0.99 7.20 -14.07
N THR A 79 1.63 6.42 -13.18
CA THR A 79 1.81 4.98 -13.37
C THR A 79 0.51 4.18 -13.33
N LYS A 80 0.44 3.10 -14.13
CA LYS A 80 -0.73 2.19 -14.16
C LYS A 80 -1.03 1.54 -12.81
N ARG A 81 -0.01 1.38 -11.95
CA ARG A 81 -0.17 0.80 -10.61
C ARG A 81 -0.93 1.71 -9.67
N HIS A 82 -0.66 3.01 -9.73
CA HIS A 82 -1.37 3.99 -8.93
C HIS A 82 -2.83 4.09 -9.39
N LYS A 83 -3.05 4.23 -10.71
CA LYS A 83 -4.39 4.33 -11.32
C LYS A 83 -5.29 3.10 -11.16
N LYS A 84 -4.72 1.95 -10.76
CA LYS A 84 -5.47 0.71 -10.55
C LYS A 84 -5.98 0.58 -9.11
N ARG A 85 -5.41 1.35 -8.17
CA ARG A 85 -5.95 1.46 -6.82
C ARG A 85 -7.14 2.41 -6.79
#